data_AF-A0A183U359-F1
#
_entry.id   AF-A0A183U359-F1
#
_cell.length_a   1.000
_cell.length_b   1.000
_cell.length_c   1.000
_cell.angle_alpha   90.00
_cell.angle_beta   90.00
_cell.angle_gamma   90.00
#
_symmetry.space_group_name_H-M   'P 1'
#
loop_
_entity.id
_entity.type
_entity.pdbx_description
1 polymer ?
#
loop_
_entity_poly.entity_id
_entity_poly.type
_entity_poly.pdbx_seq_one_letter_code
_entity_poly.pdbx_strand_id
1 'polypeptide(L)'
;MSSGVGSSTGAGATPTFERADDKSPAIAAPPATTSNNPGSYEELHRKCRDVFPMCFEGAKVMVQKGLSSHFQVSHTLSISPANTGYRFGATFVGNKQIGPGEAFPVLLGDTDAAGNTSATFLHQFGDRWRLKLQSQVQGGKLTAAQGTLDYRGRLATLGLTLANTDIIGESGIVVTQLLRRITSRLDLGAELVYQYGKQIPGSQISVLSYAARYNGDNFTASGTIGSSGLHLCYYHKQVENLSFGVEFESNFRVQEALTTFAYQAGSLYD
;
A
#
# COMPACT_ATOMS: atom_id res chain seq x y z
N MET A 1 -60.03 39.35 28.73
CA MET A 1 -59.17 40.54 28.94
C MET A 1 -57.99 40.07 29.78
N SER A 2 -56.80 39.97 29.17
CA SER A 2 -55.58 40.74 29.55
C SER A 2 -55.20 40.55 31.02
N SER A 3 -54.04 40.10 31.48
CA SER A 3 -52.62 40.18 31.06
C SER A 3 -51.86 39.49 32.23
N GLY A 4 -50.75 38.76 32.11
CA GLY A 4 -49.46 39.12 31.54
C GLY A 4 -48.34 38.99 32.60
N VAL A 5 -47.44 38.01 32.36
CA VAL A 5 -45.97 38.03 32.53
C VAL A 5 -45.31 38.14 33.93
N GLY A 6 -44.39 37.20 34.20
CA GLY A 6 -43.08 37.49 34.80
C GLY A 6 -42.50 36.42 35.71
N SER A 7 -41.61 35.54 35.21
CA SER A 7 -40.63 34.83 36.06
C SER A 7 -39.27 34.74 35.36
N SER A 8 -38.25 35.16 36.11
CA SER A 8 -36.89 35.51 35.71
C SER A 8 -35.94 34.33 35.47
N THR A 9 -35.00 34.62 34.58
CA THR A 9 -33.76 33.96 34.17
C THR A 9 -32.77 33.59 35.29
N GLY A 10 -32.11 32.43 35.13
CA GLY A 10 -30.84 32.08 35.76
C GLY A 10 -30.04 31.18 34.80
N ALA A 11 -28.96 31.73 34.25
CA ALA A 11 -28.16 31.17 33.17
C ALA A 11 -27.14 30.12 33.66
N GLY A 12 -27.12 28.96 33.02
CA GLY A 12 -26.03 27.98 33.07
C GLY A 12 -25.45 27.81 31.68
N ALA A 13 -24.27 28.39 31.44
CA ALA A 13 -23.55 28.32 30.17
C ALA A 13 -22.84 26.96 30.04
N THR A 14 -23.29 26.11 29.14
CA THR A 14 -22.50 24.99 28.58
C THR A 14 -21.73 25.50 27.36
N PRO A 15 -20.41 25.31 27.26
CA PRO A 15 -19.66 25.69 26.07
C PRO A 15 -19.95 24.69 24.95
N THR A 16 -20.72 25.12 23.95
CA THR A 16 -20.91 24.41 22.69
C THR A 16 -19.65 24.54 21.85
N PHE A 17 -18.89 23.46 21.69
CA PHE A 17 -17.85 23.39 20.65
C PHE A 17 -18.55 23.16 19.31
N GLU A 18 -18.75 24.23 18.54
CA GLU A 18 -19.14 24.15 17.13
C GLU A 18 -18.07 23.33 16.37
N ARG A 19 -18.49 22.19 15.84
CA ARG A 19 -17.70 21.37 14.94
C ARG A 19 -17.68 22.08 13.59
N ALA A 20 -16.59 22.78 13.31
CA ALA A 20 -16.31 23.30 11.97
C ALA A 20 -16.49 22.17 10.94
N ASP A 21 -17.22 22.46 9.88
CA ASP A 21 -17.55 21.56 8.77
C ASP A 21 -16.31 20.77 8.30
N ASP A 22 -16.19 19.53 8.76
CA ASP A 22 -15.18 18.59 8.28
C ASP A 22 -15.70 17.94 6.99
N LYS A 23 -15.74 18.75 5.91
CA LYS A 23 -15.75 18.21 4.55
C LYS A 23 -14.37 17.61 4.29
N SER A 24 -14.15 16.41 4.83
CA SER A 24 -13.14 15.49 4.31
C SER A 24 -13.34 15.41 2.79
N PRO A 25 -12.36 15.78 1.96
CA PRO A 25 -12.50 15.60 0.53
C PRO A 25 -12.56 14.09 0.29
N ALA A 26 -13.76 13.61 -0.05
CA ALA A 26 -13.95 12.29 -0.60
C ALA A 26 -12.91 12.09 -1.71
N ILE A 27 -12.03 11.11 -1.53
CA ILE A 27 -11.08 10.69 -2.56
C ILE A 27 -11.92 10.06 -3.66
N ALA A 28 -12.43 10.90 -4.56
CA ALA A 28 -13.02 10.47 -5.81
C ALA A 28 -11.97 9.61 -6.53
N ALA A 29 -12.35 8.40 -6.91
CA ALA A 29 -11.52 7.53 -7.73
C ALA A 29 -11.02 8.34 -8.93
N PRO A 30 -9.71 8.37 -9.20
CA PRO A 30 -9.18 9.22 -10.26
C PRO A 30 -9.78 8.78 -11.60
N PRO A 31 -10.22 9.72 -12.46
CA PRO A 31 -10.66 9.39 -13.80
C PRO A 31 -9.51 8.71 -14.55
N ALA A 32 -9.80 7.53 -15.10
CA ALA A 32 -8.85 6.71 -15.83
C ALA A 32 -8.26 7.52 -17.00
N THR A 33 -7.06 8.04 -16.79
CA THR A 33 -6.26 8.53 -17.92
C THR A 33 -6.03 7.35 -18.85
N THR A 34 -6.21 7.57 -20.14
CA THR A 34 -6.09 6.62 -21.25
C THR A 34 -4.65 6.12 -21.44
N SER A 35 -3.97 5.76 -20.36
CA SER A 35 -2.70 5.09 -20.39
C SER A 35 -2.97 3.62 -20.60
N ASN A 36 -2.51 3.08 -21.73
CA ASN A 36 -2.57 1.65 -21.98
C ASN A 36 -1.59 0.86 -21.09
N ASN A 37 -0.90 1.52 -20.15
CA ASN A 37 0.08 0.92 -19.27
C ASN A 37 -0.61 -0.02 -18.24
N PRO A 38 -0.07 -1.23 -18.02
CA PRO A 38 -0.60 -2.19 -17.05
C PRO A 38 -0.37 -1.85 -15.55
N GLY A 39 0.27 -0.74 -15.20
CA GLY A 39 0.70 -0.45 -13.83
C GLY A 39 1.99 -1.17 -13.45
N SER A 40 2.33 -1.20 -12.16
CA SER A 40 3.51 -1.92 -11.65
C SER A 40 3.19 -3.40 -11.38
N TYR A 41 4.23 -4.22 -11.29
CA TYR A 41 4.09 -5.64 -10.94
C TYR A 41 3.56 -5.82 -9.49
N GLU A 42 3.93 -4.94 -8.55
CA GLU A 42 3.40 -4.94 -7.17
C GLU A 42 1.87 -4.75 -7.11
N GLU A 43 1.30 -4.03 -8.07
CA GLU A 43 -0.14 -3.74 -8.17
C GLU A 43 -0.96 -4.89 -8.75
N LEU A 44 -0.32 -5.98 -9.21
CA LEU A 44 -0.97 -7.11 -9.88
C LEU A 44 -2.12 -7.71 -9.06
N HIS A 45 -1.85 -8.00 -7.78
CA HIS A 45 -2.81 -8.61 -6.85
C HIS A 45 -3.50 -7.60 -5.94
N ARG A 46 -3.21 -6.30 -6.11
CA ARG A 46 -3.65 -5.25 -5.18
C ARG A 46 -5.17 -5.17 -5.06
N LYS A 47 -5.90 -5.24 -6.18
CA LYS A 47 -7.38 -5.20 -6.17
C LYS A 47 -8.00 -6.31 -5.33
N CYS A 48 -7.42 -7.50 -5.35
CA CYS A 48 -7.89 -8.61 -4.52
C CYS A 48 -7.53 -8.37 -3.06
N ARG A 49 -6.26 -8.05 -2.78
CA ARG A 49 -5.73 -7.79 -1.44
C ARG A 49 -6.44 -6.65 -0.70
N ASP A 50 -6.84 -5.61 -1.39
CA ASP A 50 -7.52 -4.45 -0.80
C ASP A 50 -8.94 -4.79 -0.26
N VAL A 51 -9.54 -5.91 -0.68
CA VAL A 51 -10.83 -6.41 -0.14
C VAL A 51 -10.64 -7.12 1.21
N PHE A 52 -9.45 -7.67 1.46
CA PHE A 52 -9.19 -8.41 2.69
C PHE A 52 -9.03 -7.45 3.89
N PRO A 53 -9.64 -7.77 5.04
CA PRO A 53 -9.47 -6.96 6.23
C PRO A 53 -8.04 -7.06 6.76
N MET A 54 -7.47 -5.93 7.17
CA MET A 54 -6.24 -5.92 7.95
C MET A 54 -6.56 -6.28 9.41
N CYS A 55 -6.36 -7.54 9.76
CA CYS A 55 -6.52 -8.01 11.13
C CYS A 55 -5.44 -7.42 12.04
N PHE A 56 -5.81 -7.03 13.26
CA PHE A 56 -4.87 -6.67 14.32
C PHE A 56 -5.31 -7.32 15.63
N GLU A 57 -4.35 -7.57 16.51
CA GLU A 57 -4.60 -8.14 17.83
C GLU A 57 -4.54 -7.03 18.90
N GLY A 58 -5.45 -7.09 19.87
CA GLY A 58 -5.51 -6.14 20.98
C GLY A 58 -6.20 -4.82 20.60
N ALA A 59 -5.70 -3.70 21.12
CA ALA A 59 -6.25 -2.38 20.87
C ALA A 59 -5.24 -1.51 20.09
N LYS A 60 -5.69 -0.87 19.02
CA LYS A 60 -4.89 0.05 18.21
C LYS A 60 -5.59 1.40 18.14
N VAL A 61 -4.93 2.44 18.66
CA VAL A 61 -5.39 3.82 18.58
C VAL A 61 -4.51 4.55 17.58
N MET A 62 -5.12 5.14 16.55
CA MET A 62 -4.41 5.92 15.54
C MET A 62 -5.00 7.33 15.48
N VAL A 63 -4.15 8.32 15.73
CA VAL A 63 -4.48 9.74 15.63
C VAL A 63 -3.66 10.32 14.49
N GLN A 64 -4.32 10.78 13.44
CA GLN A 64 -3.69 11.46 12.31
C GLN A 64 -4.08 12.93 12.32
N LYS A 65 -3.09 13.82 12.28
CA LYS A 65 -3.28 15.26 12.24
C LYS A 65 -2.54 15.85 11.04
N GLY A 66 -3.30 16.40 10.10
CA GLY A 66 -2.75 17.26 9.05
C GLY A 66 -2.34 18.59 9.66
N LEU A 67 -1.06 18.93 9.60
CA LEU A 67 -0.58 20.27 9.97
C LEU A 67 -0.63 21.22 8.77
N SER A 68 -0.53 20.68 7.55
CA SER A 68 -0.76 21.39 6.28
C SER A 68 -1.25 20.42 5.20
N SER A 69 -1.56 20.93 4.01
CA SER A 69 -1.85 20.09 2.82
C SER A 69 -0.68 19.16 2.44
N HIS A 70 0.54 19.52 2.83
CA HIS A 70 1.77 18.84 2.46
C HIS A 70 2.38 18.05 3.61
N PHE A 71 1.90 18.24 4.85
CA PHE A 71 2.51 17.63 6.02
C PHE A 71 1.47 17.08 6.98
N GLN A 72 1.55 15.78 7.21
CA GLN A 72 0.68 15.04 8.09
C GLN A 72 1.52 14.30 9.13
N VAL A 73 1.02 14.28 10.35
CA VAL A 73 1.65 13.58 11.47
C VAL A 73 0.68 12.52 11.97
N SER A 74 1.20 11.32 12.26
CA SER A 74 0.42 10.21 12.80
C SER A 74 1.02 9.70 14.10
N HIS A 75 0.14 9.42 15.06
CA HIS A 75 0.46 8.81 16.34
C HIS A 75 -0.29 7.49 16.41
N THR A 76 0.43 6.38 16.44
CA THR A 76 -0.16 5.05 16.56
C THR A 76 0.27 4.42 17.87
N LEU A 77 -0.69 4.16 18.74
CA LEU A 77 -0.50 3.39 19.96
C LEU A 77 -1.11 2.00 19.73
N SER A 78 -0.27 0.98 19.75
CA SER A 78 -0.69 -0.42 19.69
C SER A 78 -0.51 -1.05 21.06
N ILE A 79 -1.54 -1.73 21.55
CA ILE A 79 -1.57 -2.46 22.82
C ILE A 79 -1.96 -3.89 22.48
N SER A 80 -0.99 -4.79 22.45
CA SER A 80 -1.21 -6.22 22.30
C SER A 80 -0.26 -7.00 23.22
N PRO A 81 -0.59 -8.26 23.58
CA PRO A 81 0.27 -9.10 24.41
C PRO A 81 1.67 -9.32 23.79
N ALA A 82 1.73 -9.37 22.45
CA ALA A 82 2.97 -9.59 21.71
C ALA A 82 3.74 -8.31 21.41
N ASN A 83 3.06 -7.16 21.28
CA ASN A 83 3.68 -5.92 20.85
C ASN A 83 2.89 -4.70 21.33
N THR A 84 3.25 -4.20 22.52
CA THR A 84 2.79 -2.90 23.01
C THR A 84 3.83 -1.84 22.70
N GLY A 85 3.43 -0.80 21.97
CA GLY A 85 4.37 0.22 21.54
C GLY A 85 3.69 1.46 20.98
N TYR A 86 4.42 2.56 21.07
CA TYR A 86 4.07 3.82 20.45
C TYR A 86 4.92 4.03 19.20
N ARG A 87 4.26 4.43 18.11
CA ARG A 87 4.89 4.78 16.84
C ARG A 87 4.47 6.18 16.43
N PHE A 88 5.46 7.02 16.19
CA PHE A 88 5.30 8.33 15.62
C PHE A 88 5.61 8.26 14.12
N GLY A 89 4.70 8.72 13.29
CA GLY A 89 4.85 8.79 11.84
C GLY A 89 4.73 10.23 11.33
N ALA A 90 5.51 10.57 10.32
CA ALA A 90 5.40 11.81 9.59
C ALA A 90 5.34 11.51 8.09
N THR A 91 4.39 12.14 7.42
CA THR A 91 4.18 12.05 5.98
C THR A 91 4.30 13.45 5.39
N PHE A 92 5.25 13.62 4.47
CA PHE A 92 5.37 14.81 3.66
C PHE A 92 5.03 14.49 2.21
N VAL A 93 4.17 15.29 1.61
CA VAL A 93 3.76 15.19 0.21
C VAL A 93 4.10 16.50 -0.47
N GLY A 94 4.98 16.45 -1.47
CA GLY A 94 5.45 17.61 -2.21
C GLY A 94 4.39 18.21 -3.15
N ASN A 95 4.77 19.31 -3.79
CA ASN A 95 3.84 20.13 -4.57
C ASN A 95 3.76 19.69 -6.05
N LYS A 96 4.65 18.80 -6.50
CA LYS A 96 4.69 18.38 -7.91
C LYS A 96 3.60 17.33 -8.15
N GLN A 97 2.42 17.81 -8.56
CA GLN A 97 1.33 16.96 -9.02
C GLN A 97 1.56 16.56 -10.47
N ILE A 98 1.71 15.27 -10.72
CA ILE A 98 1.94 14.72 -12.08
C ILE A 98 0.62 14.14 -12.64
N GLY A 99 -0.34 13.84 -11.77
CA GLY A 99 -1.67 13.37 -12.14
C GLY A 99 -2.71 13.64 -11.07
N PRO A 100 -4.00 13.37 -11.35
CA PRO A 100 -5.08 13.52 -10.38
C PRO A 100 -4.82 12.58 -9.19
N GLY A 101 -4.48 13.16 -8.03
CA GLY A 101 -4.21 12.42 -6.79
C GLY A 101 -2.78 11.88 -6.62
N GLU A 102 -1.86 12.11 -7.57
CA GLU A 102 -0.46 11.70 -7.46
C GLU A 102 0.45 12.92 -7.32
N ALA A 103 0.85 13.21 -6.09
CA ALA A 103 1.77 14.29 -5.74
C ALA A 103 3.12 13.72 -5.29
N PHE A 104 4.21 14.27 -5.81
CA PHE A 104 5.58 13.85 -5.51
C PHE A 104 6.45 15.05 -5.12
N PRO A 105 7.60 14.83 -4.44
CA PRO A 105 7.99 13.61 -3.73
C PRO A 105 7.05 13.27 -2.56
N VAL A 106 6.98 11.99 -2.19
CA VAL A 106 6.37 11.56 -0.93
C VAL A 106 7.47 11.04 -0.02
N LEU A 107 7.55 11.59 1.19
CA LEU A 107 8.43 11.15 2.25
C LEU A 107 7.55 10.60 3.38
N LEU A 108 7.80 9.35 3.76
CA LEU A 108 7.17 8.69 4.89
C LEU A 108 8.28 8.33 5.85
N GLY A 109 8.16 8.72 7.11
CA GLY A 109 9.06 8.29 8.16
C GLY A 109 8.26 7.87 9.37
N ASP A 110 8.54 6.69 9.92
CA ASP A 110 7.98 6.24 11.18
C ASP A 110 9.07 5.76 12.13
N THR A 111 8.94 6.15 13.40
CA THR A 111 9.86 5.80 14.47
C THR A 111 9.08 5.26 15.64
N ASP A 112 9.51 4.12 16.17
CA ASP A 112 8.97 3.56 17.39
C ASP A 112 9.72 4.05 18.65
N ALA A 113 9.11 3.83 19.82
CA ALA A 113 9.70 4.20 21.10
C ALA A 113 11.02 3.46 21.43
N ALA A 114 11.31 2.34 20.74
CA ALA A 114 12.56 1.59 20.90
C ALA A 114 13.68 2.10 19.97
N GLY A 115 13.41 3.13 19.16
CA GLY A 115 14.35 3.72 18.22
C GLY A 115 14.44 3.01 16.87
N ASN A 116 13.57 2.03 16.59
CA ASN A 116 13.48 1.46 15.26
C ASN A 116 12.76 2.46 14.36
N THR A 117 13.42 2.81 13.25
CA THR A 117 12.95 3.82 12.33
C THR A 117 12.83 3.23 10.95
N SER A 118 11.71 3.43 10.28
CA SER A 118 11.56 3.18 8.85
C SER A 118 11.37 4.50 8.11
N ALA A 119 12.02 4.62 6.97
CA ALA A 119 11.91 5.76 6.07
C ALA A 119 11.64 5.26 4.66
N THR A 120 10.69 5.87 3.98
CA THR A 120 10.29 5.55 2.61
C THR A 120 10.20 6.85 1.81
N PHE A 121 10.96 6.95 0.74
CA PHE A 121 10.99 8.08 -0.17
C PHE A 121 10.52 7.65 -1.56
N LEU A 122 9.44 8.24 -2.04
CA LEU A 122 8.93 8.03 -3.39
C LEU A 122 9.10 9.31 -4.20
N HIS A 123 9.70 9.18 -5.36
CA HIS A 123 9.85 10.29 -6.29
C HIS A 123 9.66 9.84 -7.72
N GLN A 124 8.98 10.66 -8.51
CA GLN A 124 8.80 10.42 -9.94
C GLN A 124 9.63 11.43 -10.74
N PHE A 125 10.66 10.91 -11.42
CA PHE A 125 11.50 11.66 -12.34
C PHE A 125 10.87 11.67 -13.74
N GLY A 126 10.62 12.87 -14.26
CA GLY A 126 9.86 13.06 -15.49
C GLY A 126 8.49 12.39 -15.45
N ASP A 127 8.03 11.91 -16.61
CA ASP A 127 6.68 11.33 -16.73
C ASP A 127 6.66 9.80 -16.61
N ARG A 128 7.84 9.15 -16.57
CA ARG A 128 7.96 7.69 -16.77
C ARG A 128 8.78 6.95 -15.72
N TRP A 129 9.68 7.61 -15.00
CA TRP A 129 10.56 6.95 -14.04
C TRP A 129 10.04 7.18 -12.62
N ARG A 130 9.72 6.11 -11.90
CA ARG A 130 9.38 6.14 -10.47
C ARG A 130 10.51 5.51 -9.68
N LEU A 131 11.00 6.23 -8.69
CA LEU A 131 11.98 5.78 -7.71
C LEU A 131 11.29 5.64 -6.36
N LYS A 132 11.50 4.52 -5.70
CA LYS A 132 11.05 4.24 -4.33
C LYS A 132 12.26 3.75 -3.56
N LEU A 133 12.70 4.52 -2.58
CA LEU A 133 13.77 4.15 -1.65
C LEU A 133 13.14 3.84 -0.31
N GLN A 134 13.54 2.74 0.31
CA GLN A 134 13.09 2.34 1.64
C GLN A 134 14.29 1.98 2.50
N SER A 135 14.27 2.40 3.75
CA SER A 135 15.32 2.13 4.72
C SER A 135 14.68 1.79 6.05
N GLN A 136 15.26 0.82 6.75
CA GLN A 136 14.86 0.45 8.09
C GLN A 136 16.09 0.31 8.98
N VAL A 137 16.08 1.07 10.06
CA VAL A 137 17.09 1.05 11.11
C VAL A 137 16.49 0.39 12.33
N GLN A 138 17.18 -0.60 12.89
CA GLN A 138 16.78 -1.28 14.12
C GLN A 138 18.01 -1.49 15.00
N GLY A 139 17.89 -1.18 16.29
CA GLY A 139 19.01 -1.30 17.24
C GLY A 139 20.27 -0.52 16.84
N GLY A 140 20.10 0.64 16.19
CA GLY A 140 21.21 1.49 15.74
C GLY A 140 21.96 0.98 14.50
N LYS A 141 21.48 -0.09 13.86
CA LYS A 141 22.06 -0.63 12.61
C LYS A 141 21.05 -0.53 11.47
N LEU A 142 21.56 -0.30 10.26
CA LEU A 142 20.76 -0.34 9.04
C LEU A 142 20.47 -1.81 8.70
N THR A 143 19.30 -2.30 9.13
CA THR A 143 18.90 -3.70 8.97
C THR A 143 18.39 -3.98 7.56
N ALA A 144 17.67 -3.02 6.96
CA ALA A 144 17.20 -3.15 5.60
C ALA A 144 17.35 -1.85 4.82
N ALA A 145 17.77 -1.97 3.57
CA ALA A 145 17.81 -0.88 2.61
C ALA A 145 17.37 -1.41 1.26
N GLN A 146 16.37 -0.78 0.65
CA GLN A 146 15.77 -1.21 -0.60
C GLN A 146 15.63 -0.01 -1.54
N GLY A 147 15.94 -0.21 -2.81
CA GLY A 147 15.77 0.79 -3.85
C GLY A 147 15.08 0.16 -5.05
N THR A 148 13.88 0.64 -5.37
CA THR A 148 13.07 0.20 -6.50
C THR A 148 13.01 1.31 -7.54
N LEU A 149 13.32 0.97 -8.78
CA LEU A 149 13.22 1.83 -9.95
C LEU A 149 12.25 1.21 -10.95
N ASP A 150 11.12 1.88 -11.16
CA ASP A 150 10.08 1.51 -12.11
C ASP A 150 10.11 2.44 -13.33
N TYR A 151 10.31 1.87 -14.50
CA TYR A 151 10.11 2.53 -15.79
C TYR A 151 8.75 2.18 -16.37
N ARG A 152 7.84 3.17 -16.41
CA ARG A 152 6.49 3.04 -16.97
C ARG A 152 6.47 3.51 -18.43
N GLY A 153 6.43 2.55 -19.34
CA GLY A 153 6.26 2.78 -20.78
C GLY A 153 4.79 2.91 -21.19
N ARG A 154 4.52 2.86 -22.50
CA ARG A 154 3.13 2.93 -23.02
C ARG A 154 2.34 1.64 -22.84
N LEU A 155 3.00 0.49 -23.02
CA LEU A 155 2.40 -0.84 -23.02
C LEU A 155 3.08 -1.81 -22.05
N ALA A 156 4.21 -1.39 -21.46
CA ALA A 156 5.00 -2.22 -20.56
C ALA A 156 5.56 -1.38 -19.42
N THR A 157 5.75 -2.03 -18.28
CA THR A 157 6.40 -1.50 -17.09
C THR A 157 7.55 -2.42 -16.73
N LEU A 158 8.71 -1.83 -16.52
CA LEU A 158 9.92 -2.52 -16.05
C LEU A 158 10.19 -2.05 -14.63
N GLY A 159 10.36 -2.98 -13.69
CA GLY A 159 10.74 -2.70 -12.31
C GLY A 159 12.07 -3.36 -12.00
N LEU A 160 12.95 -2.63 -11.31
CA LEU A 160 14.20 -3.14 -10.76
C LEU A 160 14.25 -2.79 -9.28
N THR A 161 14.26 -3.80 -8.42
CA THR A 161 14.42 -3.62 -6.97
C THR A 161 15.74 -4.21 -6.50
N LEU A 162 16.53 -3.40 -5.83
CA LEU A 162 17.73 -3.82 -5.11
C LEU A 162 17.39 -3.82 -3.63
N ALA A 163 17.59 -4.93 -2.94
CA ALA A 163 17.33 -5.05 -1.52
C ALA A 163 18.57 -5.60 -0.79
N ASN A 164 18.92 -4.95 0.32
CA ASN A 164 20.01 -5.30 1.23
C ASN A 164 21.33 -5.56 0.51
N THR A 165 21.67 -4.71 -0.45
CA THR A 165 22.90 -4.81 -1.23
C THR A 165 24.09 -4.37 -0.38
N ASP A 166 24.86 -5.34 0.11
CA ASP A 166 26.15 -5.11 0.72
C ASP A 166 27.26 -5.39 -0.31
N ILE A 167 27.89 -4.30 -0.76
CA ILE A 167 28.99 -4.32 -1.73
C ILE A 167 30.23 -5.00 -1.13
N ILE A 168 30.45 -4.86 0.18
CA ILE A 168 31.63 -5.38 0.86
C ILE A 168 31.44 -6.87 1.17
N GLY A 169 30.24 -7.23 1.65
CA GLY A 169 29.85 -8.61 1.92
C GLY A 169 29.58 -9.46 0.67
N GLU A 170 29.56 -8.84 -0.52
CA GLU A 170 29.11 -9.44 -1.79
C GLU A 170 27.79 -10.18 -1.61
N SER A 171 26.80 -9.49 -1.03
CA SER A 171 25.47 -10.06 -0.82
C SER A 171 24.38 -9.07 -1.18
N GLY A 172 23.23 -9.58 -1.60
CA GLY A 172 22.09 -8.76 -1.96
C GLY A 172 21.01 -9.54 -2.68
N ILE A 173 19.84 -8.92 -2.77
CA ILE A 173 18.73 -9.40 -3.57
C ILE A 173 18.49 -8.40 -4.69
N VAL A 174 18.42 -8.91 -5.92
CA VAL A 174 18.06 -8.17 -7.11
C VAL A 174 16.77 -8.78 -7.64
N VAL A 175 15.72 -7.98 -7.73
CA VAL A 175 14.44 -8.39 -8.30
C VAL A 175 14.22 -7.59 -9.57
N THR A 176 14.03 -8.28 -10.68
CA THR A 176 13.68 -7.67 -11.96
C THR A 176 12.29 -8.11 -12.36
N GLN A 177 11.44 -7.15 -12.68
CA GLN A 177 10.04 -7.36 -13.00
C GLN A 177 9.75 -6.73 -14.36
N LEU A 178 9.05 -7.47 -15.20
CA LEU A 178 8.52 -6.97 -16.47
C LEU A 178 7.03 -7.28 -16.49
N LEU A 179 6.20 -6.27 -16.75
CA LEU A 179 4.77 -6.45 -16.97
C LEU A 179 4.40 -5.76 -18.29
N ARG A 180 3.81 -6.51 -19.22
CA ARG A 180 3.44 -6.02 -20.55
C ARG A 180 2.00 -6.36 -20.87
N ARG A 181 1.26 -5.37 -21.35
CA ARG A 181 -0.07 -5.55 -21.92
C ARG A 181 0.02 -6.16 -23.31
N ILE A 182 -0.58 -7.33 -23.49
CA ILE A 182 -0.65 -8.04 -24.78
C ILE A 182 -1.96 -7.73 -25.49
N THR A 183 -3.06 -7.69 -24.73
CA THR A 183 -4.40 -7.39 -25.26
C THR A 183 -5.04 -6.29 -24.41
N SER A 184 -6.11 -5.66 -24.89
CA SER A 184 -6.87 -4.67 -24.11
C SER A 184 -7.36 -5.20 -22.75
N ARG A 185 -7.41 -6.52 -22.55
CA ARG A 185 -7.83 -7.14 -21.28
C ARG A 185 -6.77 -8.01 -20.61
N LEU A 186 -5.67 -8.33 -21.30
CA LEU A 186 -4.67 -9.29 -20.82
C LEU A 186 -3.29 -8.66 -20.69
N ASP A 187 -2.75 -8.73 -19.47
CA ASP A 187 -1.40 -8.33 -19.13
C ASP A 187 -0.61 -9.58 -18.71
N LEU A 188 0.59 -9.75 -19.25
CA LEU A 188 1.52 -10.81 -18.87
C LEU A 188 2.79 -10.21 -18.30
N GLY A 189 3.35 -10.86 -17.30
CA GLY A 189 4.59 -10.44 -16.68
C GLY A 189 5.48 -11.58 -16.26
N ALA A 190 6.72 -11.23 -15.95
CA ALA A 190 7.72 -12.12 -15.41
C ALA A 190 8.49 -11.40 -14.31
N GLU A 191 8.85 -12.13 -13.28
CA GLU A 191 9.66 -11.67 -12.16
C GLU A 191 10.84 -12.63 -11.99
N LEU A 192 12.05 -12.08 -12.00
CA LEU A 192 13.28 -12.81 -11.74
C LEU A 192 13.87 -12.26 -10.45
N VAL A 193 13.85 -13.10 -9.41
CA VAL A 193 14.49 -12.85 -8.12
C VAL A 193 15.85 -13.53 -8.15
N TYR A 194 16.90 -12.73 -8.13
CA TYR A 194 18.27 -13.17 -8.03
C TYR A 194 18.84 -12.78 -6.68
N GLN A 195 19.13 -13.77 -5.85
CA GLN A 195 19.71 -13.59 -4.54
C GLN A 195 21.13 -14.15 -4.53
N TYR A 196 22.09 -13.32 -4.14
CA TYR A 196 23.50 -13.72 -4.02
C TYR A 196 24.01 -13.39 -2.62
N GLY A 197 24.91 -14.23 -2.10
CA GLY A 197 25.52 -13.99 -0.79
C GLY A 197 26.27 -15.20 -0.25
N LYS A 198 27.35 -14.93 0.50
CA LYS A 198 28.22 -15.95 1.11
C LYS A 198 27.50 -16.83 2.14
N GLN A 199 26.37 -16.36 2.68
CA GLN A 199 25.53 -17.10 3.62
C GLN A 199 24.56 -18.08 2.94
N ILE A 200 24.49 -18.10 1.60
CA ILE A 200 23.57 -18.93 0.84
C ILE A 200 24.30 -20.20 0.36
N PRO A 201 23.78 -21.41 0.64
CA PRO A 201 24.36 -22.65 0.10
C PRO A 201 24.41 -22.58 -1.44
N GLY A 202 25.60 -22.66 -2.03
CA GLY A 202 25.79 -22.53 -3.48
C GLY A 202 26.00 -21.10 -3.99
N SER A 203 26.15 -20.11 -3.10
CA SER A 203 26.45 -18.69 -3.35
C SER A 203 25.40 -17.86 -4.11
N GLN A 204 24.50 -18.50 -4.87
CA GLN A 204 23.51 -17.83 -5.73
C GLN A 204 22.22 -18.64 -5.82
N ILE A 205 21.07 -17.98 -5.74
CA ILE A 205 19.75 -18.53 -6.00
C ILE A 205 19.05 -17.64 -7.01
N SER A 206 18.46 -18.25 -8.03
CA SER A 206 17.66 -17.57 -9.05
C SER A 206 16.28 -18.21 -9.12
N VAL A 207 15.23 -17.41 -8.95
CA VAL A 207 13.84 -17.85 -9.02
C VAL A 207 13.14 -17.02 -10.08
N LEU A 208 12.60 -17.70 -11.08
CA LEU A 208 11.78 -17.10 -12.12
C LEU A 208 10.31 -17.42 -11.87
N SER A 209 9.49 -16.38 -11.86
CA SER A 209 8.04 -16.44 -11.71
C SER A 209 7.38 -15.76 -12.90
N TYR A 210 6.25 -16.29 -13.33
CA TYR A 210 5.41 -15.71 -14.37
C TYR A 210 4.12 -15.21 -13.75
N ALA A 211 3.61 -14.11 -14.27
CA ALA A 211 2.36 -13.53 -13.84
C ALA A 211 1.44 -13.24 -15.01
N ALA A 212 0.14 -13.31 -14.76
CA ALA A 212 -0.90 -12.92 -15.71
C ALA A 212 -1.99 -12.13 -14.98
N ARG A 213 -2.57 -11.16 -15.67
CA ARG A 213 -3.77 -10.44 -15.22
C ARG A 213 -4.75 -10.32 -16.36
N TYR A 214 -5.98 -10.69 -16.07
CA TYR A 214 -7.12 -10.53 -16.95
C TYR A 214 -8.10 -9.53 -16.32
N ASN A 215 -8.27 -8.38 -16.97
CA ASN A 215 -9.26 -7.38 -16.61
C ASN A 215 -10.51 -7.59 -17.46
N GLY A 216 -11.57 -8.13 -16.86
CA GLY A 216 -12.92 -8.11 -17.41
C GLY A 216 -13.62 -6.78 -17.13
N ASP A 217 -14.90 -6.69 -17.51
CA ASP A 217 -15.66 -5.44 -17.35
C ASP A 217 -16.00 -5.18 -15.87
N ASN A 218 -16.37 -6.23 -15.13
CA ASN A 218 -16.74 -6.15 -13.70
C ASN A 218 -15.82 -6.97 -12.77
N PHE A 219 -14.86 -7.70 -13.33
CA PHE A 219 -13.96 -8.58 -12.57
C PHE A 219 -12.51 -8.42 -13.01
N THR A 220 -11.59 -8.78 -12.13
CA THR A 220 -10.17 -8.85 -12.43
C THR A 220 -9.62 -10.14 -11.85
N ALA A 221 -9.09 -11.01 -12.71
CA ALA A 221 -8.38 -12.20 -12.29
C ALA A 221 -6.87 -11.95 -12.43
N SER A 222 -6.08 -12.29 -11.43
CA SER A 222 -4.63 -12.26 -11.48
C SER A 222 -4.05 -13.57 -10.98
N GLY A 223 -2.87 -13.92 -11.48
CA GLY A 223 -2.20 -15.15 -11.08
C GLY A 223 -0.69 -15.00 -11.23
N THR A 224 0.05 -15.57 -10.28
CA THR A 224 1.51 -15.71 -10.31
C THR A 224 1.85 -17.18 -10.12
N ILE A 225 2.68 -17.72 -11.00
CA ILE A 225 3.20 -19.08 -10.91
C ILE A 225 4.72 -19.02 -10.92
N GLY A 226 5.34 -19.63 -9.92
CA GLY A 226 6.79 -19.76 -9.83
C GLY A 226 7.17 -21.21 -9.52
N SER A 227 8.48 -21.46 -9.49
CA SER A 227 9.00 -22.79 -9.10
C SER A 227 8.62 -23.19 -7.67
N SER A 228 8.29 -22.22 -6.81
CA SER A 228 7.99 -22.45 -5.39
C SER A 228 6.49 -22.54 -5.08
N GLY A 229 5.61 -22.10 -5.98
CA GLY A 229 4.17 -22.08 -5.70
C GLY A 229 3.33 -21.39 -6.77
N LEU A 230 2.03 -21.41 -6.51
CA LEU A 230 0.97 -20.81 -7.32
C LEU A 230 0.14 -19.88 -6.45
N HIS A 231 -0.07 -18.66 -6.92
CA HIS A 231 -0.90 -17.66 -6.26
C HIS A 231 -1.92 -17.12 -7.24
N LEU A 232 -3.21 -17.30 -6.96
CA LEU A 232 -4.32 -16.86 -7.80
C LEU A 232 -5.21 -15.91 -7.00
N CYS A 233 -5.68 -14.86 -7.66
CA CYS A 233 -6.52 -13.84 -7.09
C CYS A 233 -7.67 -13.54 -8.04
N TYR A 234 -8.88 -13.48 -7.50
CA TYR A 234 -10.09 -13.12 -8.23
C TYR A 234 -10.81 -12.01 -7.49
N TYR A 235 -10.91 -10.85 -8.14
CA TYR A 235 -11.64 -9.70 -7.66
C TYR A 235 -12.90 -9.52 -8.52
N HIS A 236 -14.05 -9.30 -7.88
CA HIS A 236 -15.30 -9.04 -8.59
C HIS A 236 -16.08 -7.91 -7.92
N LYS A 237 -16.42 -6.88 -8.70
CA LYS A 237 -17.24 -5.76 -8.26
C LYS A 237 -18.66 -5.95 -8.79
N GLN A 238 -19.59 -6.28 -7.90
CA GLN A 238 -21.00 -6.50 -8.27
C GLN A 238 -21.78 -5.18 -8.25
N VAL A 239 -21.58 -4.37 -7.21
CA VAL A 239 -22.26 -3.09 -6.97
C VAL A 239 -21.22 -2.09 -6.47
N GLU A 240 -21.50 -0.78 -6.54
CA GLU A 240 -20.57 0.25 -6.02
C GLU A 240 -20.15 0.02 -4.57
N ASN A 241 -21.04 -0.55 -3.76
CA ASN A 241 -20.84 -0.78 -2.34
C ASN A 241 -20.46 -2.23 -2.00
N LEU A 242 -20.39 -3.14 -2.98
CA LEU A 242 -20.15 -4.56 -2.74
C LEU A 242 -19.08 -5.11 -3.67
N SER A 243 -17.94 -5.46 -3.08
CA SER A 243 -16.81 -6.08 -3.77
C SER A 243 -16.46 -7.42 -3.12
N PHE A 244 -16.03 -8.37 -3.93
CA PHE A 244 -15.60 -9.70 -3.51
C PHE A 244 -14.14 -9.94 -3.90
N GLY A 245 -13.42 -10.63 -3.04
CA GLY A 245 -12.03 -11.04 -3.25
C GLY A 245 -11.87 -12.51 -2.89
N VAL A 246 -11.27 -13.28 -3.79
CA VAL A 246 -10.90 -14.67 -3.56
C VAL A 246 -9.42 -14.82 -3.82
N GLU A 247 -8.69 -15.32 -2.84
CA GLU A 247 -7.26 -15.57 -2.91
C GLU A 247 -7.02 -17.06 -2.73
N PHE A 248 -6.23 -17.64 -3.62
CA PHE A 248 -5.81 -19.04 -3.56
C PHE A 248 -4.28 -19.08 -3.62
N GLU A 249 -3.67 -19.60 -2.57
CA GLU A 249 -2.23 -19.77 -2.48
C GLU A 249 -1.91 -21.25 -2.34
N SER A 250 -0.98 -21.76 -3.15
CA SER A 250 -0.48 -23.11 -3.07
C SER A 250 1.05 -23.09 -3.06
N ASN A 251 1.63 -23.68 -2.01
CA ASN A 251 3.07 -23.78 -1.85
C ASN A 251 3.51 -25.22 -2.13
N PHE A 252 4.28 -25.41 -3.20
CA PHE A 252 4.69 -26.76 -3.63
C PHE A 252 5.77 -27.36 -2.71
N ARG A 253 6.52 -26.53 -1.99
CA ARG A 253 7.58 -26.99 -1.07
C ARG A 253 6.99 -27.57 0.21
N VAL A 254 5.96 -26.91 0.74
CA VAL A 254 5.29 -27.31 1.99
C VAL A 254 4.09 -28.23 1.72
N GLN A 255 3.64 -28.32 0.46
CA GLN A 255 2.45 -29.06 0.03
C GLN A 255 1.16 -28.58 0.72
N GLU A 256 1.07 -27.26 0.93
CA GLU A 256 -0.10 -26.62 1.50
C GLU A 256 -0.84 -25.83 0.42
N ALA A 257 -2.17 -25.80 0.53
CA ALA A 257 -3.04 -24.98 -0.29
C ALA A 257 -4.07 -24.30 0.62
N LEU A 258 -4.18 -22.98 0.48
CA LEU A 258 -5.07 -22.13 1.24
C LEU A 258 -5.95 -21.34 0.29
N THR A 259 -7.26 -21.41 0.48
CA THR A 259 -8.23 -20.56 -0.21
C THR A 259 -8.88 -19.65 0.80
N THR A 260 -8.80 -18.35 0.58
CA THR A 260 -9.43 -17.34 1.42
C THR A 260 -10.46 -16.56 0.60
N PHE A 261 -11.65 -16.38 1.18
CA PHE A 261 -12.73 -15.59 0.61
C PHE A 261 -12.98 -14.38 1.50
N ALA A 262 -13.06 -13.19 0.90
CA ALA A 262 -13.41 -11.96 1.58
C ALA A 262 -14.44 -11.16 0.76
N TYR A 263 -15.24 -10.38 1.47
CA TYR A 263 -16.15 -9.42 0.86
C TYR A 263 -16.08 -8.10 1.62
N GLN A 264 -16.25 -7.00 0.89
CA GLN A 264 -16.32 -5.66 1.44
C GLN A 264 -17.70 -5.08 1.10
N ALA A 265 -18.45 -4.74 2.15
CA ALA A 265 -19.74 -4.09 2.05
C ALA A 265 -19.66 -2.69 2.66
N GLY A 266 -19.81 -1.65 1.83
CA GLY A 266 -19.96 -0.26 2.29
C GLY A 266 -21.42 0.03 2.64
N SER A 267 -21.66 0.72 3.76
CA SER A 267 -23.00 1.18 4.11
C SER A 267 -23.26 2.56 3.50
N LEU A 268 -24.35 2.70 2.75
CA LEU A 268 -24.93 4.00 2.40
C LEU A 268 -25.70 4.50 3.62
N TYR A 269 -25.03 5.24 4.49
CA TYR A 269 -25.73 6.17 5.38
C TYR A 269 -25.20 7.56 5.06
N ASP A 270 -26.00 8.29 4.29
CA ASP A 270 -25.99 9.75 4.18
C ASP A 270 -26.44 10.39 5.50
#